data_AF-A0A0H3H9X2-F1
#
_entry.id   AF-A0A0H3H9X2-F1
#
_cell.length_a   1.000
_cell.length_b   1.000
_cell.length_c   1.000
_cell.angle_alpha   90.00
_cell.angle_beta   90.00
_cell.angle_gamma   90.00
#
_symmetry.space_group_name_H-M   'P 1'
#
loop_
_entity.id
_entity.type
_entity.pdbx_description
1 polymer ?
#
loop_
_entity_poly.entity_id
_entity_poly.type
_entity_poly.pdbx_seq_one_letter_code
_entity_poly.pdbx_strand_id
1 'polypeptide(L)'
;MDDVKTQLRLELDFTEHDAMLTQMVNAAQRSIERDYYCKLVTSDEELQALPETVRGFIADEDIRLAIQFLVSDAYLNGHTGQWLETAAVRHLLFPLQEHTL
;
A
#
# COMPACT_ATOMS: atom_id res chain seq x y z
N MET A 1 -5.63 8.52 -6.97
CA MET A 1 -4.52 8.51 -7.93
C MET A 1 -3.73 9.80 -7.85
N ASP A 2 -4.42 10.92 -7.67
CA ASP A 2 -3.85 12.26 -7.50
C ASP A 2 -2.73 12.33 -6.45
N ASP A 3 -2.91 11.67 -5.29
CA ASP A 3 -1.87 11.64 -4.25
C ASP A 3 -0.57 10.96 -4.74
N VAL A 4 -0.69 9.85 -5.48
CA VAL A 4 0.46 9.14 -6.05
C VAL A 4 1.16 10.01 -7.10
N LYS A 5 0.39 10.67 -7.97
CA LYS A 5 0.95 11.60 -8.97
C LYS A 5 1.65 12.79 -8.32
N THR A 6 1.03 13.38 -7.29
CA THR A 6 1.58 14.49 -6.52
C THR A 6 2.91 14.09 -5.87
N GLN A 7 2.95 12.91 -5.23
CA GLN A 7 4.16 12.35 -4.62
C GLN A 7 5.28 12.17 -5.65
N LEU A 8 4.94 11.67 -6.85
CA LEU A 8 5.87 11.47 -7.96
C LEU A 8 6.21 12.74 -8.74
N ARG A 9 5.63 13.90 -8.36
CA ARG A 9 5.76 15.18 -9.07
C ARG A 9 5.35 15.11 -10.54
N LEU A 10 4.36 14.27 -10.83
CA LEU A 10 3.72 14.19 -12.15
C LEU A 10 2.61 15.24 -12.23
N GLU A 11 2.37 15.76 -13.44
CA GLU A 11 1.21 16.61 -13.71
C GLU A 11 -0.08 15.79 -13.51
N LEU A 12 -1.13 16.39 -12.94
CA LEU A 12 -2.35 15.65 -12.58
C LEU A 12 -3.13 15.15 -13.81
N ASP A 13 -3.06 15.90 -14.91
CA ASP A 13 -3.63 15.60 -16.22
C ASP A 13 -2.74 14.67 -17.07
N PHE A 14 -1.52 14.37 -16.62
CA PHE A 14 -0.68 13.35 -17.25
C PHE A 14 -1.24 11.95 -16.97
N THR A 15 -1.69 11.24 -18.02
CA THR A 15 -2.43 9.97 -17.90
C THR A 15 -1.71 8.75 -18.44
N GLU A 16 -0.58 8.91 -19.12
CA GLU A 16 0.13 7.80 -19.80
C GLU A 16 0.56 6.70 -18.83
N HIS A 17 0.81 7.05 -17.56
CA HIS A 17 1.24 6.10 -16.54
C HIS A 17 0.12 5.61 -15.63
N ASP A 18 -1.13 6.05 -15.79
CA ASP A 18 -2.21 5.76 -14.83
C ASP A 18 -2.48 4.27 -14.68
N ALA A 19 -2.46 3.53 -15.80
CA ALA A 19 -2.61 2.09 -15.80
C ALA A 19 -1.46 1.39 -15.04
N MET A 20 -0.22 1.84 -15.26
CA MET A 20 0.95 1.30 -14.59
C MET A 20 0.96 1.63 -13.09
N LEU A 21 0.66 2.89 -12.72
CA LEU A 21 0.56 3.32 -11.32
C LEU A 21 -0.53 2.56 -10.58
N THR A 22 -1.67 2.31 -11.22
CA THR A 22 -2.73 1.45 -10.67
C THR A 22 -2.23 0.03 -10.40
N GLN A 23 -1.48 -0.55 -11.34
CA GLN A 23 -0.88 -1.88 -11.13
C GLN A 23 0.14 -1.90 -9.98
N MET A 24 0.95 -0.85 -9.85
CA MET A 24 1.93 -0.71 -8.78
C MET A 24 1.26 -0.57 -7.41
N VAL A 25 0.22 0.26 -7.29
CA VAL A 25 -0.59 0.39 -6.06
C VAL A 25 -1.18 -0.96 -5.66
N ASN A 26 -1.80 -1.66 -6.62
CA ASN A 26 -2.37 -2.98 -6.39
C ASN A 26 -1.31 -4.04 -6.02
N ALA A 27 -0.09 -3.93 -6.55
CA ALA A 27 1.01 -4.83 -6.20
C ALA A 27 1.57 -4.54 -4.81
N ALA A 28 1.72 -3.26 -4.44
CA ALA A 28 2.14 -2.82 -3.12
C ALA A 28 1.15 -3.28 -2.04
N GLN A 29 -0.15 -3.04 -2.24
CA GLN A 29 -1.20 -3.53 -1.33
C GLN A 29 -1.12 -5.06 -1.16
N ARG A 30 -1.05 -5.82 -2.26
CA ARG A 30 -0.94 -7.29 -2.19
C ARG A 30 0.32 -7.77 -1.49
N SER A 31 1.42 -7.04 -1.61
CA SER A 31 2.66 -7.37 -0.90
C SER A 31 2.49 -7.19 0.61
N ILE A 32 1.85 -6.10 1.05
CA ILE A 32 1.53 -5.88 2.46
C ILE A 32 0.57 -6.97 2.96
N GLU A 33 -0.52 -7.23 2.25
CA GLU A 33 -1.49 -8.26 2.62
C GLU A 33 -0.83 -9.64 2.82
N ARG A 34 0.08 -10.01 1.91
CA ARG A 34 0.82 -11.29 1.98
C ARG A 34 1.77 -11.32 3.17
N ASP A 35 2.59 -10.29 3.35
CA ASP A 35 3.67 -10.31 4.33
C ASP A 35 3.15 -10.17 5.77
N TYR A 36 1.96 -9.56 5.94
CA TYR A 36 1.28 -9.39 7.22
C TYR A 36 0.11 -10.34 7.44
N TYR A 37 -0.10 -11.30 6.53
CA TYR A 37 -1.19 -12.28 6.58
C TYR A 37 -2.55 -11.65 6.87
N CYS A 38 -2.88 -10.59 6.14
CA CYS A 38 -4.10 -9.81 6.35
C CYS A 38 -4.79 -9.42 5.04
N LYS A 39 -6.01 -8.89 5.15
CA LYS A 39 -6.74 -8.26 4.07
C LYS A 39 -6.93 -6.78 4.36
N LEU A 40 -6.54 -5.94 3.41
CA LEU A 40 -6.74 -4.50 3.50
C LEU A 40 -8.05 -4.13 2.79
N VAL A 41 -8.93 -3.45 3.52
CA VAL A 41 -10.25 -3.00 3.05
C VAL A 41 -10.38 -1.49 3.15
N THR A 42 -11.39 -0.93 2.51
CA THR A 42 -11.58 0.53 2.42
C THR A 42 -12.65 1.07 3.37
N SER A 43 -13.45 0.20 3.97
CA SER A 43 -14.55 0.58 4.85
C SER A 43 -14.83 -0.47 5.94
N ASP A 44 -15.54 -0.04 6.99
CA ASP A 44 -16.06 -0.95 8.02
C ASP A 44 -17.01 -2.02 7.45
N GLU A 45 -17.81 -1.68 6.44
CA GLU A 45 -18.73 -2.62 5.81
C GLU A 45 -17.97 -3.77 5.14
N GLU A 46 -16.91 -3.45 4.38
CA GLU A 46 -16.04 -4.46 3.78
C GLU A 46 -15.33 -5.29 4.85
N LEU A 47 -14.92 -4.67 5.96
CA LEU A 47 -14.29 -5.37 7.09
C LEU A 47 -15.24 -6.39 7.71
N GLN A 48 -16.49 -6.02 7.96
CA GLN A 48 -17.52 -6.91 8.52
C GLN A 48 -17.96 -8.00 7.54
N ALA A 49 -17.78 -7.79 6.24
CA ALA A 49 -18.08 -8.79 5.21
C ALA A 49 -17.00 -9.86 5.06
N LEU A 50 -15.81 -9.68 5.66
CA LEU A 50 -14.75 -10.67 5.60
C LEU A 50 -15.12 -11.94 6.40
N PRO A 51 -14.69 -13.13 5.94
CA PRO A 51 -14.81 -14.35 6.74
C PRO A 51 -14.10 -14.17 8.09
N GLU A 52 -14.65 -14.73 9.16
CA GLU A 52 -14.05 -14.66 10.51
C GLU A 52 -12.61 -15.20 10.57
N THR A 53 -12.25 -16.09 9.64
CA THR A 53 -10.90 -16.66 9.51
C THR A 53 -9.89 -15.72 8.85
N VAL A 54 -10.33 -14.58 8.30
CA VAL A 54 -9.50 -13.59 7.61
C VAL A 54 -9.26 -12.40 8.52
N ARG A 55 -7.99 -12.15 8.82
CA ARG A 55 -7.55 -10.97 9.55
C ARG A 55 -7.70 -9.73 8.64
N GLY A 56 -8.68 -8.88 8.90
CA GLY A 56 -8.94 -7.67 8.12
C GLY A 56 -8.46 -6.39 8.82
N PHE A 57 -8.02 -5.40 8.03
CA PHE A 57 -7.75 -4.04 8.50
C PHE A 57 -8.28 -3.02 7.50
N ILE A 58 -8.77 -1.90 8.01
CA ILE A 58 -9.06 -0.74 7.18
C ILE A 58 -7.72 -0.14 6.76
N ALA A 59 -7.51 0.08 5.46
CA ALA A 59 -6.38 0.81 4.93
C ALA A 59 -6.54 2.30 5.28
N ASP A 60 -6.09 2.65 6.48
CA ASP A 60 -6.03 4.02 7.00
C ASP A 60 -4.93 4.85 6.31
N GLU A 61 -4.74 6.07 6.80
CA GLU A 61 -3.79 7.01 6.22
C GLU A 61 -2.35 6.48 6.21
N ASP A 62 -1.93 5.82 7.30
CA ASP A 62 -0.57 5.28 7.41
C ASP A 62 -0.33 4.15 6.42
N ILE A 63 -1.28 3.22 6.27
CA ILE A 63 -1.20 2.12 5.30
C ILE A 63 -1.20 2.67 3.86
N ARG A 64 -2.04 3.68 3.57
CA ARG A 64 -2.06 4.34 2.26
C ARG A 64 -0.74 5.04 1.96
N LEU A 65 -0.16 5.72 2.94
CA LEU A 65 1.13 6.39 2.81
C LEU A 65 2.27 5.37 2.59
N ALA A 66 2.23 4.24 3.30
CA ALA A 66 3.17 3.15 3.08
C ALA A 66 3.10 2.62 1.63
N ILE A 67 1.90 2.42 1.09
CA ILE A 67 1.70 2.05 -0.32
C ILE A 67 2.30 3.11 -1.26
N GLN A 68 2.12 4.40 -0.98
CA GLN A 68 2.69 5.47 -1.80
C GLN A 68 4.23 5.46 -1.77
N PHE A 69 4.85 5.17 -0.62
CA PHE A 69 6.31 5.05 -0.51
C PHE A 69 6.82 3.87 -1.33
N LEU A 70 6.14 2.72 -1.27
CA LEU A 70 6.46 1.55 -2.07
C LEU A 70 6.38 1.85 -3.58
N VAL A 71 5.30 2.48 -4.03
CA VAL A 71 5.11 2.85 -5.43
C VAL A 71 6.16 3.87 -5.88
N SER A 72 6.51 4.83 -5.02
CA SER A 72 7.53 5.84 -5.33
C SER A 72 8.91 5.21 -5.50
N ASP A 73 9.30 4.33 -4.59
CA ASP A 73 10.57 3.60 -4.69
C ASP A 73 10.59 2.71 -5.95
N ALA A 74 9.51 1.98 -6.20
CA ALA A 74 9.36 1.15 -7.40
C ALA A 74 9.57 1.93 -8.70
N TYR A 75 8.86 3.05 -8.80
CA TYR A 75 8.80 3.87 -9.99
C TYR A 75 10.10 4.63 -10.23
N LEU A 76 10.71 5.20 -9.18
CA LEU A 76 11.90 6.04 -9.29
C LEU A 76 13.21 5.23 -9.29
N ASN A 77 13.24 4.11 -8.55
CA ASN A 77 14.45 3.31 -8.34
C ASN A 77 14.40 1.94 -9.06
N GLY A 78 13.38 1.67 -9.87
CA GLY A 78 13.32 0.46 -10.70
C GLY A 78 13.29 -0.85 -9.90
N HIS A 79 12.59 -0.86 -8.77
CA HIS A 79 12.48 -2.01 -7.85
C HIS A 79 13.81 -2.47 -7.22
N THR A 80 14.84 -1.63 -7.22
CA THR A 80 16.16 -1.96 -6.64
C THR A 80 16.22 -1.78 -5.12
N GLY A 81 15.22 -1.13 -4.52
CA GLY A 81 15.11 -0.93 -3.08
C GLY A 81 14.64 -2.18 -2.34
N GLN A 82 14.90 -2.22 -1.03
CA GLN A 82 14.31 -3.23 -0.14
C GLN A 82 12.83 -2.89 0.08
N TRP A 83 11.96 -3.38 -0.82
CA TRP A 83 10.52 -3.08 -0.92
C TRP A 83 9.87 -2.72 0.43
N LEU A 84 9.74 -3.68 1.35
CA LEU A 84 9.08 -3.47 2.65
C LEU A 84 10.03 -3.19 3.81
N GLU A 85 11.35 -3.19 3.62
CA GLU A 85 12.30 -3.16 4.73
C GLU A 85 12.77 -1.76 5.11
N THR A 86 12.35 -0.72 4.38
CA THR A 86 12.66 0.65 4.77
C THR A 86 12.07 0.96 6.15
N ALA A 87 12.85 1.62 7.01
CA ALA A 87 12.41 1.94 8.37
C ALA A 87 11.08 2.71 8.36
N ALA A 88 10.90 3.64 7.43
CA ALA A 88 9.66 4.41 7.32
C ALA A 88 8.43 3.53 7.04
N VAL A 89 8.50 2.65 6.04
CA VAL A 89 7.40 1.71 5.71
C VAL A 89 7.12 0.79 6.89
N ARG A 90 8.14 0.31 7.59
CA ARG A 90 7.96 -0.54 8.77
C ARG A 90 7.24 0.17 9.93
N HIS A 91 7.50 1.45 10.16
CA HIS A 91 6.82 2.21 11.21
C HIS A 91 5.35 2.46 10.84
N LEU A 92 5.05 2.80 9.58
CA LEU A 92 3.67 2.99 9.12
C LEU A 92 2.85 1.69 9.18
N LEU A 93 3.48 0.54 8.94
CA LEU A 93 2.84 -0.76 8.99
C LEU A 93 2.92 -1.43 10.38
N PHE A 94 3.37 -0.71 11.41
CA PHE A 94 3.48 -1.22 12.77
C PHE A 94 2.14 -1.76 13.33
N PRO A 95 0.97 -1.12 13.11
CA PRO A 95 -0.31 -1.67 13.57
C PRO A 95 -0.62 -3.06 12.98
N LEU A 96 -0.06 -3.39 11.81
CA LEU A 96 -0.20 -4.72 11.20
C LEU A 96 0.75 -5.74 11.84
N GLN A 97 1.79 -5.33 12.58
CA GLN A 97 2.75 -6.20 13.28
C GLN A 97 2.23 -6.67 14.64
N GLU A 98 1.48 -5.84 15.36
CA GLU A 98 1.11 -6.11 16.77
C GLU A 98 0.23 -7.37 16.95
N HIS A 99 -0.33 -7.94 15.89
CA HIS A 99 -1.12 -9.17 15.95
C HIS A 99 -0.54 -10.32 15.11
N THR A 100 0.77 -10.30 14.82
CA THR A 100 1.49 -11.40 14.13
C THR A 100 2.34 -12.29 15.04
N LEU A 101 2.16 -12.21 16.37
CA LEU A 101 2.83 -13.07 17.36
C LEU A 101 1.91 -14.20 17.86
#